data_AF-A0A5N7BSV5-F1
#
_entry.id   AF-A0A5N7BSV5-F1
#
_cell.length_a   1.000
_cell.length_b   1.000
_cell.length_c   1.000
_cell.angle_alpha   90.00
_cell.angle_beta   90.00
_cell.angle_gamma   90.00
#
_symmetry.space_group_name_H-M   'P 1'
#
loop_
_entity.id
_entity.type
_entity.pdbx_description
1 polymer ?
#
loop_
_entity_poly.entity_id
_entity_poly.type
_entity_poly.pdbx_seq_one_letter_code
_entity_poly.pdbx_strand_id
1 'polypeptide(L)'
;MPRLALPPLRWWDELAAMVVTPFSQCWSRTCSFCSTTLLFAEQDGWCCRQGRYRLPRLPPSDNLLDPLLLRYEGQLSRMSRRLNNLFAFSAIGTTGRFVPFHGLANVVLEGHVYHRLLDVADKDHSMHWFLYDE
;
A
#
# COMPACT_ATOMS: atom_id res chain seq x y z
N MET A 1 49.23 9.08 -15.63
CA MET A 1 48.07 9.56 -14.83
C MET A 1 47.41 8.34 -14.19
N PRO A 2 47.26 8.26 -12.86
CA PRO A 2 46.61 7.13 -12.22
C PRO A 2 45.10 7.23 -12.47
N ARG A 3 44.47 6.14 -12.93
CA ARG A 3 43.01 6.03 -12.98
C ARG A 3 42.50 5.94 -11.54
N LEU A 4 41.83 6.99 -11.07
CA LEU A 4 41.05 6.94 -9.84
C LEU A 4 39.95 5.89 -10.04
N ALA A 5 39.96 4.85 -9.21
CA ALA A 5 38.88 3.88 -9.15
C ALA A 5 37.60 4.60 -8.75
N LEU A 6 36.52 4.42 -9.52
CA LEU A 6 35.21 4.93 -9.12
C LEU A 6 34.82 4.26 -7.79
N PRO A 7 34.24 5.01 -6.84
CA PRO A 7 33.73 4.42 -5.61
C PRO A 7 32.67 3.35 -5.95
N PRO A 8 32.56 2.28 -5.15
CA PRO A 8 31.55 1.26 -5.37
C PRO A 8 30.16 1.89 -5.37
N LEU A 9 29.31 1.45 -6.29
CA LEU A 9 27.90 1.85 -6.35
C LEU A 9 27.25 1.49 -5.01
N ARG A 10 26.36 2.37 -4.52
CA ARG A 10 25.59 2.06 -3.31
C ARG A 10 24.53 1.02 -3.69
N TRP A 11 24.17 0.13 -2.76
CA TRP A 11 23.18 -0.92 -3.02
C TRP A 11 21.83 -0.38 -3.53
N TRP A 12 21.47 0.84 -3.15
CA TRP A 12 20.24 1.46 -3.64
C TRP A 12 20.36 1.97 -5.07
N ASP A 13 21.56 2.35 -5.54
CA ASP A 13 21.75 2.72 -6.95
C ASP A 13 21.52 1.50 -7.85
N GLU A 14 21.91 0.31 -7.40
CA GLU A 14 21.61 -0.97 -8.06
C GLU A 14 20.10 -1.27 -8.03
N LEU A 15 19.43 -1.03 -6.90
CA LEU A 15 17.97 -1.18 -6.77
C LEU A 15 17.20 -0.23 -7.71
N ALA A 16 17.67 1.01 -7.87
CA ALA A 16 17.05 1.99 -8.77
C ALA A 16 17.14 1.58 -10.23
N ALA A 17 18.19 0.84 -10.61
CA ALA A 17 18.39 0.31 -11.95
C ALA A 17 17.61 -0.98 -12.24
N MET A 18 17.02 -1.63 -11.23
CA MET A 18 16.26 -2.87 -11.44
C MET A 18 14.96 -2.62 -12.22
N VAL A 19 14.79 -3.37 -13.30
CA VAL A 19 13.52 -3.45 -14.02
C VAL A 19 12.59 -4.36 -13.24
N VAL A 20 11.55 -3.78 -12.63
CA VAL A 20 10.52 -4.54 -11.91
C VAL A 20 9.29 -4.63 -12.78
N THR A 21 8.76 -5.84 -12.97
CA THR A 21 7.44 -6.02 -13.57
C THR A 21 6.38 -5.50 -12.61
N PRO A 22 5.56 -4.51 -13.00
CA PRO A 22 4.50 -4.01 -12.14
C PRO A 22 3.59 -5.15 -11.69
N PHE A 23 3.35 -5.24 -10.38
CA PHE A 23 2.37 -6.18 -9.86
C PHE A 23 0.99 -5.81 -10.40
N SER A 24 0.40 -6.73 -11.15
CA SER A 24 -0.96 -6.60 -11.67
C SER A 24 -1.78 -7.78 -11.16
N GLN A 25 -2.88 -7.48 -10.49
CA GLN A 25 -3.83 -8.47 -10.04
C GLN A 25 -5.21 -8.05 -10.48
N CYS A 26 -5.90 -8.93 -11.18
CA CYS A 26 -7.27 -8.73 -11.60
C CYS A 26 -8.16 -9.82 -11.01
N TRP A 27 -9.41 -9.46 -10.77
CA TRP A 27 -10.48 -10.43 -10.56
C TRP A 27 -10.68 -11.21 -11.86
N SER A 28 -10.81 -12.53 -11.77
CA SER A 28 -10.83 -13.39 -12.95
C SER A 28 -12.09 -14.26 -13.00
N ARG A 29 -12.06 -15.38 -12.29
CA ARG A 29 -13.05 -16.44 -12.28
C ARG A 29 -13.78 -16.47 -10.94
N THR A 30 -14.91 -17.15 -10.89
CA THR A 30 -15.58 -17.48 -9.64
C THR A 30 -15.17 -18.87 -9.18
N CYS A 31 -15.11 -19.07 -7.86
CA CYS A 31 -14.82 -20.37 -7.28
C CYS A 31 -15.97 -21.37 -7.55
N SER A 32 -15.64 -22.61 -7.95
CA SER A 32 -16.64 -23.65 -8.22
C SER A 32 -17.40 -24.12 -6.97
N PHE A 33 -16.80 -23.96 -5.78
CA PHE A 33 -17.37 -24.42 -4.51
C PHE A 33 -18.16 -23.34 -3.76
N CYS A 34 -17.69 -22.08 -3.81
CA CYS A 34 -18.20 -20.97 -3.00
C CYS A 34 -18.81 -19.83 -3.84
N SER A 35 -18.59 -19.82 -5.16
CA SER A 35 -18.99 -18.77 -6.11
C SER A 35 -18.38 -17.37 -5.85
N THR A 36 -17.49 -17.22 -4.87
CA THR A 36 -16.72 -15.99 -4.66
C THR A 36 -15.81 -15.73 -5.85
N THR A 37 -15.71 -14.46 -6.26
CA THR A 37 -14.76 -14.00 -7.28
C THR A 37 -13.34 -14.14 -6.76
N LEU A 38 -12.51 -14.83 -7.54
CA LEU A 38 -11.12 -15.09 -7.25
C LEU A 38 -10.21 -14.10 -7.97
N LEU A 39 -9.07 -13.80 -7.37
CA LEU A 39 -7.98 -13.10 -8.03
C LEU A 39 -7.29 -14.04 -9.03
N PHE A 40 -6.67 -13.49 -10.08
CA PHE A 40 -6.08 -14.27 -11.17
C PHE A 40 -5.13 -15.41 -10.73
N ALA A 41 -4.32 -15.17 -9.70
CA ALA A 41 -3.36 -16.14 -9.18
C ALA A 41 -3.95 -17.11 -8.13
N GLU A 42 -5.21 -16.93 -7.71
CA GLU A 42 -5.82 -17.77 -6.68
C GLU A 42 -6.28 -19.11 -7.24
N GLN A 43 -6.00 -20.18 -6.49
CA GLN A 43 -6.44 -21.53 -6.83
C GLN A 43 -7.94 -21.70 -6.55
N ASP A 44 -8.61 -22.53 -7.35
CA ASP A 44 -10.01 -22.86 -7.11
C ASP A 44 -10.18 -23.57 -5.76
N GLY A 45 -11.18 -23.15 -4.99
CA GLY A 45 -11.43 -23.67 -3.65
C GLY A 45 -10.54 -23.08 -2.55
N TRP A 46 -9.61 -22.16 -2.84
CA TRP A 46 -8.79 -21.48 -1.82
C TRP A 46 -9.67 -20.69 -0.83
N CYS A 47 -10.69 -19.95 -1.32
CA CYS A 47 -11.63 -19.15 -0.52
C CYS A 47 -12.30 -19.92 0.64
N CYS A 48 -12.59 -21.20 0.42
CA CYS A 48 -13.57 -21.96 1.21
C CYS A 48 -13.03 -23.32 1.63
N ARG A 49 -11.75 -23.58 1.37
CA ARG A 49 -11.12 -24.89 1.56
C ARG A 49 -11.92 -26.00 0.85
N GLN A 50 -12.06 -25.87 -0.47
CA GLN A 50 -12.78 -26.82 -1.33
C GLN A 50 -14.23 -27.08 -0.87
N GLY A 51 -14.91 -26.04 -0.39
CA GLY A 51 -16.31 -26.07 0.04
C GLY A 51 -16.53 -26.43 1.51
N ARG A 52 -15.47 -26.69 2.29
CA ARG A 52 -15.60 -27.04 3.72
C ARG A 52 -16.12 -25.87 4.57
N TYR A 53 -15.79 -24.64 4.22
CA TYR A 53 -16.23 -23.44 4.92
C TYR A 53 -16.99 -22.54 3.97
N ARG A 54 -18.32 -22.48 4.11
CA ARG A 54 -19.16 -21.53 3.40
C ARG A 54 -19.62 -20.45 4.36
N LEU A 55 -19.28 -19.21 4.05
CA LEU A 55 -19.81 -18.06 4.77
C LEU A 55 -21.21 -17.71 4.22
N PRO A 56 -22.14 -17.26 5.06
CA PRO A 56 -23.39 -16.69 4.58
C PRO A 56 -23.10 -15.50 3.66
N ARG A 57 -23.99 -15.25 2.69
CA ARG A 57 -23.88 -14.04 1.89
C ARG A 57 -24.01 -12.83 2.81
N LEU A 58 -23.12 -11.86 2.62
CA LEU A 58 -23.27 -10.56 3.25
C LEU A 58 -24.59 -9.93 2.81
N PRO A 59 -25.27 -9.19 3.70
CA PRO A 59 -26.37 -8.33 3.29
C PRO A 59 -25.95 -7.42 2.13
N PRO A 60 -26.89 -6.97 1.27
CA PRO A 60 -26.60 -5.91 0.32
C PRO A 60 -25.94 -4.73 1.04
N SER A 61 -24.92 -4.12 0.43
CA SER A 61 -24.32 -2.92 1.01
C SER A 61 -25.39 -1.84 1.08
N ASP A 62 -25.46 -1.13 2.20
CA ASP A 62 -26.25 0.08 2.27
C ASP A 62 -25.71 1.08 1.23
N ASN A 63 -26.62 1.74 0.51
CA ASN A 63 -26.29 2.68 -0.58
C ASN A 63 -25.52 3.94 -0.11
N LEU A 64 -25.13 3.97 1.17
CA LEU A 64 -24.40 5.06 1.82
C LEU A 64 -23.06 5.34 1.13
N LEU A 65 -22.41 4.30 0.61
CA LEU A 65 -21.12 4.44 -0.08
C LEU A 65 -21.26 4.72 -1.58
N ASP A 66 -22.45 4.56 -2.16
CA ASP A 66 -22.64 4.71 -3.61
C ASP A 66 -22.23 6.08 -4.14
N PRO A 67 -22.59 7.22 -3.49
CA PRO A 67 -22.15 8.53 -3.96
C PRO A 67 -20.63 8.66 -4.00
N LEU A 68 -19.95 8.05 -3.03
CA LEU A 68 -18.49 8.05 -2.92
C LEU A 68 -17.85 7.13 -3.98
N LEU A 69 -18.39 5.93 -4.18
CA LEU A 69 -17.91 5.00 -5.20
C LEU A 69 -18.10 5.56 -6.61
N LEU A 70 -19.24 6.20 -6.89
CA LEU A 70 -19.53 6.87 -8.16
C LEU A 70 -18.61 8.07 -8.38
N ARG A 71 -18.42 8.91 -7.35
CA ARG A 71 -17.59 10.12 -7.46
C ARG A 71 -16.12 9.81 -7.75
N TYR A 72 -15.59 8.72 -7.21
CA TYR A 72 -14.17 8.36 -7.30
C TYR A 72 -13.92 7.10 -8.13
N GLU A 73 -14.81 6.78 -9.07
CA GLU A 73 -14.81 5.60 -9.93
C GLU A 73 -13.40 5.10 -10.31
N GLY A 74 -13.00 3.96 -9.72
CA GLY A 74 -11.69 3.33 -9.95
C GLY A 74 -10.47 4.04 -9.32
N GLN A 75 -10.61 5.27 -8.85
CA GLN A 75 -9.56 6.05 -8.19
C GLN A 75 -9.51 5.86 -6.67
N LEU A 76 -10.61 5.43 -6.05
CA LEU A 76 -10.71 5.33 -4.59
C LEU A 76 -9.59 4.49 -3.98
N SER A 77 -9.29 3.32 -4.55
CA SER A 77 -8.19 2.47 -4.10
C SER A 77 -6.82 3.18 -4.21
N ARG A 78 -6.58 3.91 -5.30
CA ARG A 78 -5.35 4.69 -5.49
C ARG A 78 -5.23 5.80 -4.45
N MET A 79 -6.32 6.51 -4.17
CA MET A 79 -6.35 7.59 -3.18
C MET A 79 -6.16 7.05 -1.75
N SER A 80 -6.88 5.99 -1.39
CA SER A 80 -6.72 5.31 -0.09
C SER A 80 -5.28 4.85 0.13
N ARG A 81 -4.65 4.20 -0.86
CA ARG A 81 -3.22 3.81 -0.74
C ARG A 81 -2.30 5.02 -0.54
N ARG A 82 -2.55 6.14 -1.23
CA ARG A 82 -1.75 7.36 -1.05
C ARG A 82 -1.88 7.91 0.38
N LEU A 83 -3.11 7.95 0.91
CA LEU A 83 -3.38 8.39 2.29
C LEU A 83 -2.74 7.45 3.31
N ASN A 84 -2.92 6.14 3.15
CA ASN A 84 -2.32 5.14 4.04
C ASN A 84 -0.80 5.22 4.03
N ASN A 85 -0.19 5.40 2.84
CA ASN A 85 1.25 5.58 2.73
C ASN A 85 1.71 6.88 3.40
N LEU A 86 1.00 7.99 3.20
CA LEU A 86 1.30 9.25 3.86
C LEU A 86 1.31 9.10 5.38
N PHE A 87 0.31 8.42 5.93
CA PHE A 87 0.21 8.15 7.36
C PHE A 87 1.34 7.24 7.86
N ALA A 88 1.60 6.14 7.16
CA ALA A 88 2.68 5.23 7.52
C ALA A 88 4.04 5.94 7.51
N PHE A 89 4.28 6.83 6.53
CA PHE A 89 5.52 7.59 6.45
C PHE A 89 5.63 8.72 7.47
N SER A 90 4.52 9.37 7.87
CA SER A 90 4.57 10.41 8.90
C SER A 90 4.95 9.83 10.27
N ALA A 91 4.58 8.58 10.54
CA ALA A 91 4.96 7.86 11.74
C ALA A 91 6.41 7.33 11.72
N ILE A 92 7.14 7.39 10.61
CA ILE A 92 8.53 6.93 10.54
C ILE A 92 9.49 8.10 10.80
N GLY A 93 10.31 8.00 11.83
CA GLY A 93 11.44 8.89 12.10
C GLY A 93 12.76 8.24 11.74
N THR A 94 13.77 9.05 11.43
CA THR A 94 15.16 8.58 11.30
C THR A 94 16.13 9.53 12.00
N THR A 95 17.25 9.00 12.51
CA THR A 95 18.35 9.82 13.06
C THR A 95 19.26 10.42 11.98
N GLY A 96 19.20 9.90 10.75
CA GLY A 96 19.95 10.42 9.62
C GLY A 96 19.06 11.27 8.69
N ARG A 97 19.34 11.21 7.39
CA ARG A 97 18.60 11.97 6.37
C ARG A 97 17.70 11.09 5.52
N PHE A 98 16.70 11.72 4.92
CA PHE A 98 15.95 11.20 3.80
C PHE A 98 16.77 11.43 2.52
N VAL A 99 17.04 10.37 1.78
CA VAL A 99 17.77 10.43 0.51
C VAL A 99 16.75 10.33 -0.62
N PRO A 100 16.70 11.31 -1.55
CA PRO A 100 15.84 11.24 -2.72
C PRO A 100 16.16 10.00 -3.55
N PHE A 101 15.25 9.04 -3.56
CA PHE A 101 15.38 7.80 -4.29
C PHE A 101 14.48 7.83 -5.53
N HIS A 102 15.05 7.56 -6.70
CA HIS A 102 14.37 7.67 -7.99
C HIS A 102 13.96 6.30 -8.56
N GLY A 103 13.80 5.29 -7.70
CA GLY A 103 13.23 3.98 -8.08
C GLY A 103 11.75 3.86 -7.71
N LEU A 104 11.18 2.67 -7.90
CA LEU A 104 9.75 2.42 -7.65
C LEU A 104 9.38 2.63 -6.18
N ALA A 105 8.57 3.66 -5.91
CA ALA A 105 7.81 3.88 -4.68
C ALA A 105 8.55 3.59 -3.34
N ASN A 106 9.84 3.91 -3.27
CA ASN A 106 10.66 3.69 -2.10
C ASN A 106 11.33 4.99 -1.66
N VAL A 107 11.59 5.12 -0.36
CA VAL A 107 12.45 6.16 0.20
C VAL A 107 13.68 5.49 0.79
N VAL A 108 14.85 6.10 0.63
CA VAL A 108 16.08 5.62 1.30
C VAL A 108 16.28 6.46 2.54
N LEU A 109 16.40 5.78 3.68
CA LEU A 109 16.63 6.40 4.99
C LEU A 109 18.02 6.00 5.48
N GLU A 110 18.81 6.97 5.91
CA GLU A 110 20.09 6.71 6.59
C GLU A 110 19.90 6.81 8.11
N GLY A 111 20.66 6.03 8.90
CA GLY A 111 20.63 6.08 10.36
C GLY A 111 19.69 5.05 11.01
N HIS A 112 19.28 5.31 12.25
CA HIS A 112 18.35 4.45 12.98
C HIS A 112 16.91 4.85 12.65
N VAL A 113 16.14 3.89 12.16
CA VAL A 113 14.71 4.05 11.90
C VAL A 113 13.94 3.74 13.19
N TYR A 114 13.04 4.64 13.58
CA TYR A 114 12.16 4.44 14.72
C TYR A 114 10.73 4.83 14.37
N HIS A 115 9.77 4.17 15.01
CA HIS A 115 8.36 4.54 14.91
C HIS A 115 8.06 5.65 15.91
N ARG A 116 7.55 6.77 15.41
CA ARG A 116 7.08 7.90 16.20
C ARG A 116 5.68 7.57 16.70
N LEU A 117 5.50 7.59 18.02
CA LEU A 117 4.15 7.66 18.60
C LEU A 117 3.69 9.10 18.45
N LEU A 118 2.78 9.31 17.51
CA LEU A 118 2.16 10.59 17.26
C LEU A 118 1.09 10.81 18.33
N ASP A 119 1.23 11.87 19.12
CA ASP A 119 0.26 12.19 20.17
C ASP A 119 -1.01 12.75 19.51
N VAL A 120 -2.01 11.88 19.40
CA VAL A 120 -3.32 12.21 18.80
C VAL A 120 -4.16 13.11 19.72
N ALA A 121 -3.71 13.39 20.95
CA ALA A 121 -4.39 14.34 21.83
C ALA A 121 -3.93 15.79 21.60
N ASP A 122 -2.84 16.01 20.86
CA ASP A 122 -2.34 17.34 20.51
C ASP A 122 -3.20 17.95 19.39
N LYS A 123 -3.91 19.05 19.68
CA LYS A 123 -4.89 19.67 18.77
C LYS A 123 -4.30 20.19 17.46
N ASP A 124 -3.00 20.50 17.44
CA ASP A 124 -2.30 20.95 16.23
C ASP A 124 -1.77 19.77 15.40
N HIS A 125 -2.00 18.54 15.86
CA HIS A 125 -1.57 17.35 15.17
C HIS A 125 -2.37 17.17 13.87
N SER A 126 -1.65 17.02 12.75
CA SER A 126 -2.24 16.93 11.39
C SER A 126 -3.25 15.80 11.21
N MET A 127 -3.31 14.83 12.15
CA MET A 127 -4.33 13.78 12.18
C MET A 127 -5.72 14.28 12.58
N HIS A 128 -5.84 15.36 13.34
CA HIS A 128 -7.16 15.94 13.67
C HIS A 128 -7.87 16.48 12.44
N TRP A 129 -7.13 17.01 11.47
CA TRP A 129 -7.71 17.51 10.21
C TRP A 129 -8.33 16.41 9.35
N PHE A 130 -8.00 15.14 9.60
CA PHE A 130 -8.61 14.00 8.91
C PHE A 130 -9.78 13.37 9.67
N LEU A 131 -9.90 13.60 10.98
CA LEU A 131 -10.93 12.99 11.83
C LEU A 131 -12.17 13.89 12.01
N TYR A 132 -12.06 15.19 11.70
CA TYR A 132 -13.11 16.19 11.91
C TYR A 132 -13.68 16.79 10.61
N ASP A 133 -13.35 16.20 9.45
CA ASP A 133 -13.91 16.58 8.14
C ASP A 133 -14.97 15.56 7.64
N GLU A 134 -15.58 14.82 8.58
CA GLU A 134 -16.84 14.06 8.38
C GLU A 134 -18.07 14.87 8.84
#